data_AF-A0A928P3S5-F1
#
_entry.id   AF-A0A928P3S5-F1
#
_cell.length_a   1.000
_cell.length_b   1.000
_cell.length_c   1.000
_cell.angle_alpha   90.00
_cell.angle_beta   90.00
_cell.angle_gamma   90.00
#
_symmetry.space_group_name_H-M   'P 1'
#
loop_
_entity.id
_entity.type
_entity.pdbx_description
1 polymer ?
#
loop_
_entity_poly.entity_id
_entity_poly.type
_entity_poly.pdbx_seq_one_letter_code
_entity_poly.pdbx_strand_id
1 'polypeptide(L)'
;MMNFIEAAEKWEVSEKTVVTYICKGYIYGLQIEDDEVLIPNIPKPYVTKQPKTTQSIDKYILKTMEKCCYVNPKIMNISKEKFEERLRALLEADKIFVVDKTKEDFSTNLNFALTYNEKSTNAVSIDVQLSSNISIKVAEQIGLINGKLG
;
A
#
# COMPACT_ATOMS: atom_id res chain seq x y z
N MET A 1 13.25 -12.21 4.96
CA MET A 1 12.62 -13.08 3.95
C MET A 1 11.81 -14.14 4.69
N MET A 2 10.99 -14.92 3.99
CA MET A 2 10.19 -16.01 4.54
C MET A 2 10.13 -17.18 3.55
N ASN A 3 10.03 -18.40 4.04
CA ASN A 3 9.77 -19.56 3.19
C ASN A 3 8.27 -19.64 2.82
N PHE A 4 7.87 -20.62 2.00
CA PHE A 4 6.48 -20.71 1.54
C PHE A 4 5.50 -21.14 2.64
N ILE A 5 5.95 -21.80 3.70
CA ILE A 5 5.11 -22.20 4.85
C ILE A 5 4.79 -20.96 5.68
N GLU A 6 5.81 -20.20 6.05
CA GLU A 6 5.67 -18.92 6.78
C GLU A 6 4.81 -17.93 5.99
N ALA A 7 4.97 -17.87 4.66
CA ALA A 7 4.13 -17.07 3.79
C ALA A 7 2.66 -17.53 3.79
N ALA A 8 2.42 -18.83 3.80
CA ALA A 8 1.07 -19.40 3.82
C ALA A 8 0.33 -19.03 5.11
N GLU A 9 1.02 -19.15 6.26
CA GLU A 9 0.50 -18.73 7.56
C GLU A 9 0.22 -17.23 7.58
N LYS A 10 1.22 -16.41 7.22
CA LYS A 10 1.10 -14.95 7.24
C LYS A 10 0.01 -14.40 6.33
N TRP A 11 -0.20 -15.02 5.17
CA TRP A 11 -1.20 -14.59 4.19
C TRP A 11 -2.55 -15.30 4.33
N GLU A 12 -2.68 -16.18 5.34
CA GLU A 12 -3.86 -17.00 5.60
C GLU A 12 -4.34 -17.71 4.32
N VAL A 13 -3.43 -18.45 3.69
CA VAL A 13 -3.70 -19.27 2.50
C VAL A 13 -3.07 -20.65 2.61
N SER A 14 -3.45 -21.56 1.72
CA SER A 14 -2.72 -22.81 1.56
C SER A 14 -1.34 -22.59 0.92
N GLU A 15 -0.37 -23.42 1.28
CA GLU A 15 0.94 -23.49 0.63
C GLU A 15 0.83 -23.63 -0.89
N LYS A 16 -0.14 -24.43 -1.37
CA LYS A 16 -0.44 -24.57 -2.81
C LYS A 16 -0.77 -23.23 -3.48
N THR A 17 -1.45 -22.34 -2.76
CA THR A 17 -1.76 -21.00 -3.25
C THR A 17 -0.49 -20.14 -3.33
N VAL A 18 0.40 -20.24 -2.34
CA VAL A 18 1.71 -19.58 -2.36
C VAL A 18 2.53 -20.04 -3.56
N VAL A 19 2.64 -21.36 -3.78
CA VAL A 19 3.33 -21.94 -4.95
C VAL A 19 2.72 -21.43 -6.25
N THR A 20 1.39 -21.34 -6.33
CA THR A 20 0.71 -20.77 -7.50
C THR A 20 1.11 -19.32 -7.76
N TYR A 21 1.25 -18.50 -6.71
CA TYR A 21 1.70 -17.11 -6.84
C TYR A 21 3.15 -17.02 -7.31
N ILE A 22 4.03 -17.90 -6.82
CA ILE A 22 5.43 -18.01 -7.25
C ILE A 22 5.48 -18.38 -8.74
N CYS A 23 4.85 -19.48 -9.14
CA CYS A 23 4.89 -19.98 -10.52
C CYS A 23 4.30 -18.99 -11.54
N LYS A 24 3.29 -18.20 -11.13
CA LYS A 24 2.72 -17.14 -12.00
C LYS A 24 3.55 -15.85 -11.99
N GLY A 25 4.63 -15.78 -11.22
CA GLY A 25 5.48 -14.60 -11.08
C GLY A 25 4.74 -13.42 -10.48
N TYR A 26 3.77 -13.67 -9.60
CA TYR A 26 2.99 -12.63 -8.95
C TYR A 26 3.76 -11.94 -7.83
N ILE A 27 4.73 -12.61 -7.20
CA ILE A 27 5.52 -12.05 -6.10
C ILE A 27 6.72 -11.30 -6.68
N TYR A 28 6.88 -10.03 -6.29
CA TYR A 28 8.07 -9.24 -6.61
C TYR A 28 9.18 -9.50 -5.59
N GLY A 29 10.45 -9.48 -6.01
CA GLY A 29 11.59 -9.59 -5.10
C GLY A 29 11.84 -10.99 -4.53
N LEU A 30 11.39 -12.05 -5.23
CA LEU A 30 11.78 -13.42 -4.89
C LEU A 30 13.30 -13.60 -4.98
N GLN A 31 13.86 -14.35 -4.03
CA GLN A 31 15.27 -14.77 -4.05
C GLN A 31 15.36 -16.28 -4.05
N ILE A 32 16.49 -16.81 -4.54
CA ILE A 32 16.80 -18.24 -4.51
C ILE A 32 18.14 -18.37 -3.79
N GLU A 33 18.15 -19.09 -2.68
CA GLU A 33 19.33 -19.37 -1.86
C GLU A 33 19.35 -20.87 -1.54
N ASP A 34 20.48 -21.54 -1.79
CA ASP A 34 20.67 -22.97 -1.48
C ASP A 34 19.49 -23.88 -1.90
N ASP A 35 19.01 -23.71 -3.13
CA ASP A 35 17.84 -24.40 -3.71
C ASP A 35 16.48 -24.11 -3.05
N GLU A 36 16.40 -23.13 -2.14
CA GLU A 36 15.18 -22.66 -1.51
C GLU A 36 14.68 -21.34 -2.12
N VAL A 37 13.36 -21.23 -2.31
CA VAL A 37 12.71 -20.00 -2.75
C VAL A 37 12.35 -19.15 -1.53
N LEU A 38 13.00 -18.00 -1.42
CA LEU A 38 12.76 -17.02 -0.38
C LEU A 38 11.79 -15.94 -0.85
N ILE A 39 10.72 -15.76 -0.09
CA ILE A 39 9.67 -14.78 -0.33
C ILE A 39 9.95 -13.53 0.51
N PRO A 40 9.87 -12.32 -0.05
CA PRO A 40 10.06 -11.11 0.74
C PRO A 40 8.90 -10.90 1.71
N ASN A 41 9.17 -10.17 2.78
CA ASN A 41 8.17 -9.86 3.81
C ASN A 41 7.22 -8.75 3.32
N ILE A 42 6.33 -9.10 2.38
CA ILE A 42 5.38 -8.20 1.74
C ILE A 42 3.93 -8.66 1.99
N PRO A 43 2.94 -7.78 1.79
CA PRO A 43 1.54 -8.17 1.82
C PRO A 43 1.20 -9.22 0.76
N LYS A 44 0.11 -9.95 1.01
CA LYS A 44 -0.41 -10.96 0.09
C LYS A 44 -0.76 -10.35 -1.26
N PRO A 45 -0.44 -11.02 -2.39
CA PRO A 45 -0.96 -10.64 -3.70
C PRO A 45 -2.50 -10.62 -3.74
N TYR A 46 -3.09 -9.52 -4.19
CA TYR A 46 -4.52 -9.48 -4.48
C TYR A 46 -4.76 -10.13 -5.83
N VAL A 47 -5.38 -11.31 -5.85
CA VAL A 47 -5.66 -12.04 -7.11
C VAL A 47 -7.17 -12.14 -7.30
N THR A 48 -7.68 -11.38 -8.27
CA THR A 48 -9.11 -11.40 -8.66
C THR A 48 -9.24 -11.27 -10.17
N LYS A 49 -10.48 -11.12 -10.67
CA LYS A 49 -10.76 -10.89 -12.09
C LYS A 49 -9.94 -9.70 -12.62
N GLN A 50 -9.34 -9.90 -13.79
CA GLN A 50 -8.53 -8.89 -14.46
C GLN A 50 -9.37 -7.67 -14.87
N PRO A 51 -8.90 -6.44 -14.57
CA PRO A 51 -9.52 -5.23 -15.06
C PRO A 51 -9.35 -5.12 -16.59
N LYS A 52 -10.27 -4.41 -17.26
CA LYS A 52 -10.28 -4.29 -18.74
C LYS A 52 -10.11 -2.86 -19.23
N THR A 53 -10.62 -1.89 -18.48
CA THR A 53 -10.54 -0.46 -18.80
C THR A 53 -9.59 0.24 -17.85
N THR A 54 -9.08 1.40 -18.25
CA THR A 54 -8.22 2.24 -17.40
C THR A 54 -8.86 2.54 -16.05
N GLN A 55 -10.12 2.97 -16.02
CA GLN A 55 -10.86 3.21 -14.77
C GLN A 55 -10.96 1.95 -13.90
N SER A 56 -11.14 0.77 -14.51
CA SER A 56 -11.17 -0.48 -13.76
C SER A 56 -9.80 -0.89 -13.20
N ILE A 57 -8.70 -0.50 -13.86
CA ILE A 57 -7.33 -0.69 -13.36
C ILE A 57 -7.11 0.19 -12.12
N ASP A 58 -7.45 1.47 -12.20
CA ASP A 58 -7.30 2.39 -11.06
C ASP A 58 -8.09 1.90 -9.85
N LYS A 59 -9.37 1.54 -10.08
CA LYS A 59 -10.23 0.97 -9.03
C LYS A 59 -9.65 -0.31 -8.46
N TYR A 60 -9.00 -1.13 -9.27
CA TYR A 60 -8.34 -2.35 -8.83
C TYR A 60 -7.17 -2.05 -7.89
N ILE A 61 -6.30 -1.11 -8.27
CA ILE A 61 -5.14 -0.71 -7.46
C ILE A 61 -5.60 -0.15 -6.12
N LEU A 62 -6.54 0.81 -6.13
CA LEU A 62 -7.07 1.41 -4.91
C LEU A 62 -7.72 0.38 -3.98
N LYS A 63 -8.57 -0.49 -4.51
CA LYS A 63 -9.20 -1.57 -3.74
C LYS A 63 -8.19 -2.57 -3.18
N THR A 64 -7.09 -2.80 -3.90
CA THR A 64 -6.00 -3.67 -3.42
C THR A 64 -5.32 -3.05 -2.21
N MET A 65 -5.06 -1.74 -2.25
CA MET A 65 -4.47 -0.99 -1.14
C MET A 65 -5.43 -0.91 0.06
N GLU A 66 -6.74 -0.70 -0.16
CA GLU A 66 -7.77 -0.72 0.89
C GLU A 66 -7.79 -2.05 1.66
N LYS A 67 -7.46 -3.15 0.97
CA LYS A 67 -7.38 -4.49 1.54
C LYS A 67 -6.04 -4.82 2.18
N CYS A 68 -5.13 -3.84 2.27
CA CYS A 68 -3.75 -4.07 2.72
C CYS A 68 -3.06 -5.19 1.93
N CYS A 69 -3.35 -5.28 0.63
CA CYS A 69 -2.76 -6.25 -0.27
C CYS A 69 -1.76 -5.60 -1.23
N TYR A 70 -0.98 -6.47 -1.87
CA TYR A 70 0.00 -6.10 -2.88
C TYR A 70 -0.55 -6.34 -4.30
N VAL A 71 -0.19 -5.48 -5.27
CA VAL A 71 -0.54 -5.65 -6.69
C VAL A 71 0.70 -5.77 -7.57
N ASN A 72 0.64 -6.70 -8.52
CA ASN A 72 1.64 -6.91 -9.57
C ASN A 72 0.97 -6.66 -10.95
N PRO A 73 1.62 -5.95 -11.89
CA PRO A 73 1.12 -5.76 -13.26
C PRO A 73 0.67 -7.07 -13.94
N LYS A 74 1.38 -8.18 -13.70
CA LYS A 74 1.07 -9.51 -14.24
C LYS A 74 -0.29 -10.04 -13.80
N ILE A 75 -0.73 -9.72 -12.57
CA ILE A 75 -2.05 -10.14 -12.08
C ILE A 75 -3.16 -9.46 -12.88
N MET A 76 -2.95 -8.20 -13.25
CA MET A 76 -3.89 -7.41 -14.05
C MET A 76 -3.75 -7.65 -15.56
N ASN A 77 -2.74 -8.42 -15.99
CA ASN A 77 -2.41 -8.64 -17.39
C ASN A 77 -2.17 -7.33 -18.17
N ILE A 78 -1.38 -6.43 -17.58
CA ILE A 78 -0.95 -5.18 -18.21
C ILE A 78 0.57 -5.09 -18.21
N SER A 79 1.11 -4.23 -19.09
CA SER A 79 2.55 -3.96 -19.12
C SER A 79 2.99 -3.19 -17.86
N LYS A 80 4.29 -3.26 -17.55
CA LYS A 80 4.88 -2.53 -16.43
C LYS A 80 4.70 -1.03 -16.61
N GLU A 81 4.93 -0.53 -17.82
CA GLU A 81 4.83 0.89 -18.18
C GLU A 81 3.43 1.42 -17.94
N LYS A 82 2.40 0.65 -18.36
CA LYS A 82 1.00 1.01 -18.13
C LYS A 82 0.67 1.02 -16.64
N PHE A 83 1.21 0.08 -15.87
CA PHE A 83 1.02 0.07 -14.42
C PHE A 83 1.66 1.30 -13.75
N GLU A 84 2.90 1.63 -14.11
CA GLU A 84 3.58 2.81 -13.59
C GLU A 84 2.85 4.11 -13.97
N GLU A 85 2.36 4.22 -15.22
CA GLU A 85 1.51 5.32 -15.66
C GLU A 85 0.26 5.47 -14.77
N ARG A 86 -0.40 4.36 -14.41
CA ARG A 86 -1.57 4.41 -13.53
C ARG A 86 -1.23 4.85 -12.11
N LEU A 87 -0.12 4.39 -11.54
CA LEU A 87 0.32 4.84 -10.22
C LEU A 87 0.66 6.34 -10.22
N ARG A 88 1.33 6.85 -11.26
CA ARG A 88 1.59 8.30 -11.42
C ARG A 88 0.28 9.08 -11.54
N ALA A 89 -0.67 8.63 -12.35
CA ALA A 89 -1.98 9.28 -12.49
C ALA A 89 -2.77 9.31 -11.17
N LEU A 90 -2.68 8.24 -10.34
CA LEU A 90 -3.30 8.20 -9.02
C LEU A 90 -2.61 9.14 -8.02
N LEU A 91 -1.30 9.29 -8.12
CA LEU A 91 -0.50 10.23 -7.32
C LEU A 91 -0.84 11.68 -7.68
N GLU A 92 -0.87 12.02 -8.97
CA GLU A 92 -1.28 13.35 -9.48
C GLU A 92 -2.72 13.72 -9.12
N ALA A 93 -3.60 12.73 -8.99
CA ALA A 93 -4.99 12.91 -8.59
C ALA A 93 -5.22 12.90 -7.07
N ASP A 94 -4.15 12.95 -6.27
CA ASP A 94 -4.15 12.92 -4.80
C ASP A 94 -4.94 11.72 -4.21
N LYS A 95 -5.00 10.59 -4.94
CA LYS A 95 -5.63 9.35 -4.44
C LYS A 95 -4.68 8.51 -3.61
N ILE A 96 -3.39 8.62 -3.89
CA ILE A 96 -2.31 7.96 -3.16
C ILE A 96 -1.19 8.95 -2.90
N PHE A 97 -0.33 8.66 -1.94
CA PHE A 97 0.90 9.39 -1.68
C PHE A 97 2.08 8.44 -1.46
N VAL A 98 3.29 8.93 -1.73
CA VAL A 98 4.53 8.18 -1.53
C VAL A 98 4.88 8.13 -0.04
N VAL A 99 5.12 6.93 0.50
CA VAL A 99 5.47 6.73 1.92
C VAL A 99 6.93 7.10 2.18
N ASP A 100 7.85 6.60 1.35
CA ASP A 100 9.28 6.90 1.41
C ASP A 100 9.74 7.61 0.13
N LYS A 101 9.94 8.93 0.23
CA LYS A 101 10.35 9.78 -0.90
C LYS A 101 11.78 9.50 -1.40
N THR A 102 12.57 8.72 -0.68
CA THR A 102 13.93 8.37 -1.10
C THR A 102 13.97 7.21 -2.10
N LYS A 103 12.83 6.54 -2.34
CA LYS A 103 12.70 5.39 -3.23
C LYS A 103 11.50 5.51 -4.15
N GLU A 104 11.58 6.35 -5.18
CA GLU A 104 10.55 6.34 -6.23
C GLU A 104 10.60 5.03 -7.03
N ASP A 105 9.83 4.04 -6.59
CA ASP A 105 9.63 2.77 -7.26
C ASP A 105 8.16 2.57 -7.61
N PHE A 106 7.86 2.68 -8.90
CA PHE A 106 6.51 2.50 -9.45
C PHE A 106 6.28 1.06 -9.94
N SER A 107 7.22 0.13 -9.72
CA SER A 107 7.06 -1.26 -10.13
C SER A 107 6.01 -2.02 -9.30
N THR A 108 5.69 -1.51 -8.11
CA THR A 108 4.71 -2.07 -7.17
C THR A 108 3.93 -0.97 -6.45
N ASN A 109 2.87 -1.35 -5.71
CA ASN A 109 2.17 -0.42 -4.82
C ASN A 109 2.79 -0.35 -3.40
N LEU A 110 3.94 -0.97 -3.13
CA LEU A 110 4.46 -1.13 -1.77
C LEU A 110 4.95 0.18 -1.14
N ASN A 111 5.37 1.16 -1.94
CA ASN A 111 5.81 2.46 -1.45
C ASN A 111 4.70 3.54 -1.48
N PHE A 112 3.44 3.12 -1.63
CA PHE A 112 2.30 4.03 -1.71
C PHE A 112 1.29 3.74 -0.60
N ALA A 113 0.65 4.79 -0.11
CA ALA A 113 -0.48 4.71 0.80
C ALA A 113 -1.67 5.49 0.23
N LEU A 114 -2.89 5.12 0.63
CA LEU A 114 -4.11 5.83 0.22
C LEU A 114 -4.18 7.18 0.92
N THR A 115 -4.54 8.22 0.17
CA THR A 115 -4.89 9.51 0.76
C THR A 115 -6.21 9.37 1.50
N TYR A 116 -6.24 9.73 2.78
CA TYR A 116 -7.48 9.72 3.57
C TYR A 116 -8.44 10.79 3.02
N ASN A 117 -9.64 10.38 2.66
CA ASN A 117 -10.73 11.28 2.29
C ASN A 117 -11.92 10.92 3.18
N GLU A 118 -12.39 11.86 4.01
CA GLU A 118 -13.42 11.65 5.06
C GLU A 118 -14.74 11.03 4.55
N LYS A 119 -14.93 10.92 3.23
CA LYS A 119 -16.11 10.34 2.58
C LYS A 119 -16.10 8.82 2.41
N SER A 120 -15.02 8.11 2.73
CA SER A 120 -15.00 6.63 2.75
C SER A 120 -14.70 6.12 4.16
N THR A 121 -15.74 5.85 4.92
CA THR A 121 -15.67 5.18 6.22
C THR A 121 -15.19 3.74 6.04
N ASN A 122 -13.91 3.51 6.32
CA ASN A 122 -13.39 2.33 7.01
C ASN A 122 -12.04 2.71 7.61
N ALA A 123 -12.06 3.01 8.91
CA ALA A 123 -10.85 3.33 9.67
C ALA A 123 -9.91 2.13 9.65
N VAL A 124 -8.81 2.21 8.90
CA VAL A 124 -7.66 1.32 9.08
C VAL A 124 -6.92 1.85 10.30
N SER A 125 -7.01 1.13 11.41
CA SER A 125 -6.20 1.41 12.60
C SER A 125 -4.77 1.03 12.25
N ILE A 126 -3.95 2.02 11.91
CA ILE A 126 -2.50 1.86 11.84
C ILE A 126 -2.04 1.89 13.30
N ASP A 127 -1.61 0.75 13.83
CA ASP A 127 -0.94 0.70 15.14
C ASP A 127 0.47 1.27 14.96
N VAL A 128 0.53 2.60 14.87
CA VAL A 128 1.79 3.33 14.96
C VAL A 128 2.12 3.37 16.44
N GLN A 129 3.12 2.59 16.87
CA GLN A 129 3.79 2.85 18.14
C GLN A 129 4.45 4.23 18.07
N LEU A 130 3.67 5.26 18.39
CA LEU A 130 4.16 6.61 18.62
C LEU A 130 4.97 6.57 19.91
N SER A 131 6.31 6.51 19.76
CA SER A 131 7.23 6.75 20.87
C SER A 131 6.86 8.08 21.53
N SER A 132 6.41 8.02 22.77
CA SER A 132 5.67 9.08 23.46
C SER A 132 6.57 10.25 23.87
N ASN A 133 6.99 11.11 22.94
CA ASN A 133 7.80 12.29 23.25
C ASN A 133 7.48 13.53 22.40
N ILE A 134 6.23 13.73 21.98
CA ILE A 134 5.83 14.99 21.37
C ILE A 134 5.35 15.96 22.46
N SER A 135 6.25 16.84 22.92
CA SER A 135 5.89 18.02 23.73
C SER A 135 5.27 19.09 22.83
N ILE A 136 3.95 19.27 22.91
CA ILE A 136 3.26 20.37 22.25
C ILE A 136 3.42 21.62 23.13
N LYS A 137 4.25 22.57 22.70
CA LYS A 137 4.26 23.92 23.28
C LYS A 137 3.15 24.74 22.63
N VAL A 138 2.06 24.95 23.36
CA VAL A 138 1.03 25.92 22.98
C VAL A 138 1.62 27.32 23.24
N ALA A 139 1.78 28.10 22.19
CA ALA A 139 2.11 29.52 22.31
C ALA A 139 0.81 30.30 22.57
N GLU A 140 0.66 30.85 23.77
CA GLU A 140 -0.36 31.88 24.02
C GLU A 140 0.09 33.17 23.30
N GLN A 141 -0.66 33.60 22.28
CA GLN A 141 -0.59 34.97 21.78
C GLN A 141 -1.93 35.68 22.00
N ILE A 142 -1.78 36.88 22.54
CA ILE A 142 -2.73 37.77 23.21
C ILE A 142 -3.72 38.41 22.22
N GLY A 143 -4.97 38.61 22.66
CA GLY A 143 -5.93 39.51 22.02
C GLY A 143 -6.71 40.33 23.05
N LEU A 144 -6.36 41.61 23.18
CA LEU A 144 -7.08 42.61 23.96
C LEU A 144 -8.56 42.68 23.56
N ILE A 145 -9.45 42.76 24.56
CA ILE A 145 -10.77 43.39 24.39
C ILE A 145 -10.95 44.48 25.45
N ASN A 146 -10.93 45.73 24.97
CA ASN A 146 -11.33 46.93 25.69
C ASN A 146 -12.85 47.13 25.57
N GLY A 147 -13.49 47.54 26.67
CA GLY A 147 -14.84 48.14 26.71
C GLY A 147 -15.87 47.24 27.42
N LYS A 148 -16.76 47.72 28.31
CA LYS A 148 -17.15 49.08 28.72
C LYS A 148 -17.97 48.96 30.02
N LEU A 149 -18.04 50.06 30.76
CA LEU A 149 -18.72 50.26 32.05
C LEU A 149 -20.12 49.64 32.20
N GLY A 150 -20.39 49.20 33.43
CA GLY A 150 -21.71 49.08 34.07
C GLY A 150 -21.53 49.16 35.58
#